data_AF-A0A9X2DR67-F1
#
_entry.id   AF-A0A9X2DR67-F1
#
_cell.length_a   1.000
_cell.length_b   1.000
_cell.length_c   1.000
_cell.angle_alpha   90.00
_cell.angle_beta   90.00
_cell.angle_gamma   90.00
#
_symmetry.space_group_name_H-M   'P 1'
#
loop_
_entity.id
_entity.type
_entity.pdbx_description
1 polymer ?
#
loop_
_entity_poly.entity_id
_entity_poly.type
_entity_poly.pdbx_seq_one_letter_code
_entity_poly.pdbx_strand_id
1 'polypeptide(L)'
;MKRIVIGGFVLLGGLLITLTILLAGTIYAMEITAWSGKSKLWHAIFGAPQYGDEPVQSLFLGFPFVIGILLTVGGLIILGQEYYKTCKN
;
A
#
# COMPACT_ATOMS: atom_id res chain seq x y z
N MET A 1 5.59 1.65 -26.60
CA MET A 1 5.95 0.27 -26.15
C MET A 1 6.89 0.21 -24.94
N LYS A 2 8.14 0.70 -24.98
CA LYS A 2 9.04 0.67 -23.79
C LYS A 2 8.42 1.33 -22.54
N ARG A 3 7.69 2.44 -22.72
CA ARG A 3 6.98 3.15 -21.65
C ARG A 3 5.81 2.36 -21.08
N ILE A 4 5.10 1.61 -21.91
CA ILE A 4 4.01 0.70 -21.49
C ILE A 4 4.56 -0.38 -20.56
N VAL A 5 5.68 -1.01 -20.96
CA VAL A 5 6.32 -2.04 -20.15
C VAL A 5 6.75 -1.49 -18.79
N ILE A 6 7.42 -0.33 -18.77
CA ILE A 6 7.84 0.33 -17.51
C ILE A 6 6.62 0.68 -16.65
N GLY A 7 5.60 1.32 -17.23
CA GLY A 7 4.37 1.67 -16.51
C GLY A 7 3.66 0.45 -15.94
N GLY A 8 3.63 -0.65 -16.69
CA GLY A 8 3.08 -1.93 -16.24
C GLY A 8 3.83 -2.53 -15.06
N PHE A 9 5.17 -2.60 -15.13
CA PHE A 9 5.99 -3.09 -14.00
C PHE A 9 5.83 -2.22 -12.75
N VAL A 10 5.83 -0.90 -12.90
CA VAL A 10 5.66 0.04 -11.79
C VAL A 10 4.26 -0.10 -11.16
N LEU A 11 3.21 -0.20 -11.98
CA LEU A 11 1.83 -0.40 -11.54
C LEU A 11 1.66 -1.72 -10.79
N LEU A 12 2.09 -2.82 -11.41
CA LEU A 12 1.94 -4.17 -10.84
C LEU A 12 2.80 -4.34 -9.59
N GLY A 13 4.01 -3.79 -9.57
CA GLY A 13 4.87 -3.78 -8.39
C GLY A 13 4.21 -3.05 -7.22
N GLY A 14 3.69 -1.84 -7.45
CA GLY A 14 2.95 -1.09 -6.42
C GLY A 14 1.70 -1.83 -5.93
N LEU A 15 0.96 -2.46 -6.84
CA LEU A 15 -0.24 -3.24 -6.49
C LEU A 15 0.11 -4.45 -5.63
N LEU A 16 1.17 -5.19 -5.99
CA LEU A 16 1.60 -6.35 -5.22
C LEU A 16 2.05 -5.94 -3.80
N ILE A 17 2.79 -4.84 -3.67
CA ILE A 17 3.19 -4.31 -2.36
C ILE A 17 1.96 -3.96 -1.51
N THR A 18 1.02 -3.18 -2.07
CA THR A 18 -0.16 -2.74 -1.34
C THR A 18 -1.08 -3.90 -0.95
N LEU A 19 -1.36 -4.82 -1.87
CA LEU A 19 -2.20 -5.99 -1.60
C LEU A 19 -1.56 -6.93 -0.58
N THR A 20 -0.25 -7.16 -0.66
CA THR A 20 0.46 -8.01 0.31
C THR A 20 0.41 -7.40 1.71
N ILE A 21 0.56 -6.08 1.85
CA ILE A 21 0.46 -5.40 3.15
C ILE A 21 -0.97 -5.41 3.67
N LEU A 22 -1.99 -5.26 2.81
CA LEU A 22 -3.38 -5.41 3.22
C LEU A 22 -3.68 -6.82 3.74
N LEU A 23 -3.18 -7.85 3.06
CA LEU A 23 -3.32 -9.24 3.49
C LEU A 23 -2.61 -9.48 4.83
N ALA A 24 -1.34 -9.08 4.94
CA ALA A 24 -0.57 -9.21 6.18
C ALA A 24 -1.24 -8.46 7.35
N GLY A 25 -1.68 -7.22 7.11
CA GLY A 25 -2.40 -6.40 8.07
C GLY A 25 -3.73 -7.03 8.50
N THR A 26 -4.44 -7.67 7.57
CA THR A 26 -5.72 -8.35 7.87
C THR A 26 -5.50 -9.57 8.75
N ILE A 27 -4.51 -10.41 8.40
CA ILE A 27 -4.15 -11.60 9.17
C ILE A 27 -3.73 -11.20 10.59
N TYR A 28 -2.80 -10.26 10.70
CA TYR A 28 -2.32 -9.78 11.99
C TYR A 28 -3.41 -9.09 12.80
N ALA A 29 -4.30 -8.33 12.16
CA ALA A 29 -5.45 -7.73 12.83
C ALA A 29 -6.39 -8.77 13.45
N MET A 30 -6.41 -10.03 13.01
CA MET A 30 -7.18 -11.08 13.70
C MET A 30 -6.56 -11.48 15.04
N GLU A 31 -5.24 -11.37 15.17
CA GLU A 31 -4.47 -11.84 16.34
C GLU A 31 -4.32 -10.78 17.43
N ILE A 32 -4.31 -9.48 17.07
CA ILE A 32 -4.14 -8.41 18.06
C ILE A 32 -5.37 -8.30 18.98
N THR A 33 -5.12 -8.13 20.28
CA THR A 33 -6.13 -8.06 21.34
C THR A 33 -6.29 -6.66 21.89
N ALA A 34 -5.28 -5.81 21.73
CA ALA A 34 -5.32 -4.40 22.08
C ALA A 34 -5.15 -3.55 20.82
N TRP A 35 -6.08 -2.62 20.59
CA TRP A 35 -5.96 -1.62 19.53
C TRP A 35 -6.53 -0.29 20.02
N SER A 36 -6.01 0.80 19.47
CA SER A 36 -6.55 2.14 19.66
C SER A 36 -6.93 2.75 18.31
N GLY A 37 -8.02 3.52 18.29
CA GLY A 37 -8.54 4.17 17.08
C GLY A 37 -9.71 3.42 16.42
N LYS A 38 -10.12 3.90 15.24
CA LYS A 38 -11.37 3.46 14.57
C LYS A 38 -11.27 2.15 13.80
N SER A 39 -10.08 1.68 13.44
CA SER A 39 -9.90 0.50 12.59
C SER A 39 -8.73 -0.35 13.06
N LYS A 40 -9.03 -1.61 13.33
CA LYS A 40 -8.08 -2.64 13.74
C LYS A 40 -7.03 -2.91 12.65
N LEU A 41 -7.44 -2.90 11.38
CA LEU A 41 -6.55 -3.05 10.23
C LEU A 41 -5.55 -1.89 10.13
N TRP A 42 -6.04 -0.65 10.25
CA TRP A 42 -5.17 0.52 10.12
C TRP A 42 -4.22 0.63 11.31
N HIS A 43 -4.65 0.24 12.50
CA HIS A 43 -3.78 0.11 13.67
C HIS A 43 -2.69 -0.96 13.42
N ALA A 44 -3.06 -2.12 12.89
CA ALA A 44 -2.11 -3.18 12.54
C ALA A 44 -1.06 -2.71 11.51
N ILE A 45 -1.45 -1.90 10.51
CA ILE A 45 -0.54 -1.45 9.45
C ILE A 45 0.30 -0.23 9.87
N PHE A 46 -0.30 0.79 10.48
CA PHE A 46 0.35 2.08 10.77
C PHE A 46 0.77 2.25 12.23
N GLY A 47 0.21 1.46 13.14
CA GLY A 47 0.40 1.63 14.57
C GLY A 47 -0.42 2.77 15.13
N ALA A 48 -0.19 3.07 16.41
CA ALA A 48 -0.74 4.22 17.11
C ALA A 48 0.34 4.92 17.94
N PRO A 49 0.17 6.21 18.28
CA PRO A 49 1.03 6.89 19.22
C PRO A 49 1.06 6.14 20.55
N GLN A 50 2.26 5.81 21.01
CA GLN A 50 2.44 5.12 22.28
C GLN A 50 2.50 6.13 23.43
N TYR A 51 1.86 5.79 24.55
CA TYR A 51 2.05 6.48 25.82
C TYR A 51 2.57 5.45 26.84
N GLY A 52 3.84 5.55 27.24
CA GLY A 52 4.45 4.65 28.23
C GLY A 52 4.94 3.31 27.66
N ASP A 53 4.88 2.24 28.46
CA ASP A 53 5.48 0.92 28.21
C ASP A 53 4.51 -0.11 27.56
N GLU A 54 3.47 0.34 26.85
CA GLU A 54 2.48 -0.59 26.26
C GLU A 54 3.10 -1.45 25.12
N PRO A 55 2.83 -2.78 25.10
CA PRO A 55 3.36 -3.67 24.06
C PRO A 55 2.81 -3.30 22.69
N VAL A 56 3.70 -3.11 21.71
CA VAL A 56 3.28 -2.71 20.37
C VAL A 56 2.66 -3.88 19.61
N GLN A 57 1.38 -3.77 19.31
CA GLN A 57 0.67 -4.72 18.44
C GLN A 57 0.46 -4.12 17.04
N SER A 58 1.57 -3.81 16.35
CA SER A 58 1.58 -3.27 14.99
C SER A 58 2.73 -3.81 14.14
N LEU A 59 2.50 -3.94 12.83
CA LEU A 59 3.48 -4.33 11.82
C LEU A 59 4.36 -3.17 11.35
N PHE A 60 3.98 -1.91 11.62
CA PHE A 60 4.69 -0.71 11.15
C PHE A 60 4.95 -0.65 9.63
N LEU A 61 4.07 -1.26 8.84
CA LEU A 61 4.15 -1.30 7.38
C LEU A 61 3.51 -0.08 6.72
N GLY A 62 3.16 0.96 7.48
CA GLY A 62 2.55 2.19 6.96
C GLY A 62 3.40 2.89 5.88
N PHE A 63 4.71 3.02 6.10
CA PHE A 63 5.61 3.62 5.12
C PHE A 63 5.68 2.82 3.80
N PRO A 64 5.99 1.50 3.81
CA PRO A 64 5.99 0.72 2.58
C PRO A 64 4.60 0.65 1.92
N PHE A 65 3.50 0.73 2.68
CA PHE A 65 2.15 0.82 2.13
C PHE A 65 1.94 2.09 1.30
N VAL A 66 2.35 3.26 1.83
CA VAL A 66 2.27 4.54 1.10
C VAL A 66 3.14 4.51 -0.16
N ILE A 67 4.36 3.94 -0.10
CA ILE A 67 5.20 3.76 -1.29
C ILE A 67 4.49 2.91 -2.33
N GLY A 68 3.88 1.79 -1.93
CA GLY A 68 3.13 0.92 -2.83
C GLY A 68 2.02 1.68 -3.57
N ILE A 69 1.25 2.51 -2.85
CA ILE A 69 0.20 3.35 -3.45
C ILE A 69 0.79 4.33 -4.47
N LEU A 70 1.88 5.02 -4.11
CA LEU A 70 2.53 5.98 -5.00
C LEU A 70 3.04 5.31 -6.28
N LEU A 71 3.60 4.10 -6.17
CA LEU A 71 4.02 3.32 -7.33
C LEU A 71 2.82 2.91 -8.20
N THR A 72 1.72 2.44 -7.61
CA THR A 72 0.50 2.09 -8.36
C THR A 72 -0.05 3.29 -9.12
N VAL A 73 -0.18 4.45 -8.46
CA VAL A 73 -0.68 5.68 -9.07
C VAL A 73 0.28 6.18 -10.15
N GLY A 74 1.59 6.18 -9.89
CA GLY A 74 2.60 6.56 -10.87
C GLY A 74 2.58 5.68 -12.12
N GLY A 75 2.46 4.36 -11.94
CA GLY A 75 2.31 3.41 -13.04
C GLY A 75 1.02 3.63 -13.84
N LEU A 76 -0.11 3.91 -13.17
CA LEU A 76 -1.37 4.26 -13.82
C LEU A 76 -1.25 5.53 -14.67
N ILE A 77 -0.58 6.57 -14.16
CA ILE A 77 -0.38 7.82 -14.90
C ILE A 77 0.45 7.55 -16.17
N ILE A 78 1.53 6.78 -16.08
CA ILE A 78 2.38 6.45 -17.23
C ILE A 78 1.58 5.71 -18.30
N LEU A 79 0.81 4.69 -17.90
CA LEU A 79 -0.03 3.92 -18.82
C LEU A 79 -1.16 4.75 -19.41
N GLY A 80 -1.84 5.56 -18.61
CA GLY A 80 -2.91 6.44 -19.06
C GLY A 80 -2.44 7.49 -20.07
N GLN A 81 -1.25 8.07 -19.87
CA GLN A 81 -0.65 8.98 -20.84
C GLN A 81 -0.31 8.29 -22.16
N GLU A 82 0.22 7.07 -22.12
CA GLU A 82 0.48 6.33 -23.36
C GLU A 82 -0.83 5.96 -24.06
N TYR A 83 -1.84 5.50 -23.32
CA TYR A 83 -3.16 5.18 -23.86
C TYR A 83 -3.80 6.39 -24.56
N TYR A 84 -3.79 7.56 -23.91
CA TYR A 84 -4.33 8.79 -24.51
C TYR A 84 -3.61 9.18 -25.80
N LYS A 85 -2.27 9.05 -25.84
CA LYS A 85 -1.49 9.32 -27.05
C LYS A 85 -1.82 8.33 -28.18
N THR A 86 -2.01 7.06 -27.85
CA THR A 86 -2.40 6.05 -28.84
C THR A 86 -3.81 6.28 -29.38
N CYS A 87 -4.76 6.78 -28.56
CA CYS A 87 -6.11 7.09 -29.03
C CYS A 87 -6.23 8.42 -29.81
N LYS A 88 -5.29 9.36 -29.61
CA LYS A 88 -5.29 10.65 -30.30
C LYS A 88 -4.61 10.60 -31.68
N ASN A 89 -3.76 9.62 -31.92
CA ASN A 89 -3.10 9.36 -33.20
C ASN A 89 -3.90 8.36 -34.02
#